data_AF-A0A350WRH2-F1
#
_entry.id   AF-A0A350WRH2-F1
#
_cell.length_a   1.000
_cell.length_b   1.000
_cell.length_c   1.000
_cell.angle_alpha   90.00
_cell.angle_beta   90.00
_cell.angle_gamma   90.00
#
_symmetry.space_group_name_H-M   'P 1'
#
loop_
_entity.id
_entity.type
_entity.pdbx_description
1 polymer ?
#
loop_
_entity_poly.entity_id
_entity_poly.type
_entity_poly.pdbx_seq_one_letter_code
_entity_poly.pdbx_strand_id
1 'polypeptide(L)' 'MKNRFLKIIGSIFAVLLILLLVGPFLIPVPPLENTVPAESLADADSQFTEVNGIDVHYKKYGEGEP' A
#
# COMPACT_ATOMS: atom_id res chain seq x y z
N MET A 1 -2.32 14.37 -45.27
CA MET A 1 -3.09 13.30 -44.61
C MET A 1 -2.30 12.59 -43.50
N LYS A 2 -1.04 12.21 -43.75
CA LYS A 2 -0.12 11.55 -42.79
C LYS A 2 -0.04 12.22 -41.40
N ASN A 3 0.04 13.55 -41.34
CA ASN A 3 0.14 14.30 -40.08
C ASN A 3 -1.13 14.21 -39.21
N ARG A 4 -2.32 14.07 -39.81
CA ARG A 4 -3.56 13.88 -39.04
C ARG A 4 -3.60 12.46 -38.45
N PHE A 5 -3.17 11.47 -39.22
CA PHE A 5 -3.10 10.08 -38.78
C PHE A 5 -2.10 9.87 -37.63
N LEU A 6 -0.89 10.44 -37.74
CA LEU A 6 0.12 10.43 -36.67
C LEU A 6 -0.38 11.10 -35.38
N LYS A 7 -1.11 12.21 -35.50
CA LYS A 7 -1.74 12.89 -34.35
C LYS A 7 -2.76 11.99 -33.67
N ILE A 8 -3.63 11.32 -34.43
CA ILE A 8 -4.64 10.41 -33.89
C ILE A 8 -3.99 9.25 -33.14
N ILE A 9 -2.98 8.62 -33.74
CA ILE A 9 -2.24 7.52 -33.10
C ILE A 9 -1.58 8.00 -31.81
N GLY A 10 -0.89 9.14 -31.84
CA GLY A 10 -0.26 9.71 -30.65
C GLY A 10 -1.26 10.02 -29.53
N SER A 11 -2.43 10.58 -29.87
CA SER A 11 -3.51 10.81 -28.91
C SER A 11 -4.02 9.52 -28.28
N ILE A 12 -4.20 8.45 -29.06
CA ILE A 12 -4.65 7.15 -28.54
C ILE A 12 -3.61 6.60 -27.55
N PHE A 13 -2.33 6.60 -27.90
CA PHE A 13 -1.26 6.15 -27.00
C PHE A 13 -1.19 6.99 -25.73
N ALA A 14 -1.34 8.31 -25.83
CA ALA A 14 -1.36 9.19 -24.66
C ALA A 14 -2.53 8.86 -23.72
N VAL A 15 -3.74 8.64 -24.25
CA VAL A 15 -4.91 8.25 -23.44
C VAL A 15 -4.69 6.88 -22.79
N LEU A 16 -4.19 5.90 -23.53
CA LEU A 16 -3.88 4.57 -22.99
C LEU A 16 -2.84 4.65 -21.87
N LEU A 17 -1.81 5.49 -22.04
CA LEU A 17 -0.79 5.70 -21.03
C LEU A 17 -1.38 6.36 -19.78
N ILE A 18 -2.25 7.35 -19.93
CA ILE A 18 -2.96 7.98 -18.80
C ILE A 18 -3.83 6.95 -18.09
N LEU A 19 -4.60 6.15 -18.82
CA LEU A 19 -5.44 5.10 -18.21
C LEU A 19 -4.58 4.06 -17.47
N LEU A 20 -3.42 3.69 -18.00
CA LEU A 20 -2.52 2.74 -17.35
C LEU A 20 -1.91 3.32 -16.06
N LEU A 21 -1.47 4.58 -16.09
CA LEU A 21 -0.78 5.22 -14.97
C LEU A 21 -1.74 5.76 -13.90
N VAL A 22 -2.94 6.20 -14.30
CA VAL A 22 -3.90 6.87 -13.41
C VAL A 22 -5.11 5.99 -13.12
N GLY A 23 -5.53 5.15 -14.07
CA GLY A 23 -6.71 4.29 -13.94
C GLY A 23 -6.74 3.45 -12.65
N PRO A 24 -5.64 2.78 -12.25
CA PRO A 24 -5.60 2.03 -10.99
C PRO A 24 -5.91 2.88 -9.75
N PHE A 25 -5.55 4.17 -9.76
CA PHE A 25 -5.78 5.09 -8.64
C PHE A 25 -7.20 5.67 -8.58
N LEU A 26 -7.99 5.50 -9.65
CA LEU A 26 -9.39 5.97 -9.70
C LEU A 26 -10.38 4.93 -9.15
N ILE A 27 -9.93 3.70 -8.92
CA ILE A 27 -10.74 2.66 -8.30
C ILE A 27 -10.57 2.82 -6.78
N PRO A 28 -11.62 3.18 -6.02
CA PRO A 28 -11.50 3.30 -4.58
C PRO A 28 -11.18 1.94 -3.96
N VAL A 29 -10.23 1.92 -3.03
CA VAL A 29 -9.93 0.72 -2.23
C VAL A 29 -11.08 0.55 -1.23
N PRO A 30 -11.84 -0.56 -1.27
CA PRO A 30 -12.91 -0.78 -0.31
C PRO A 30 -12.33 -0.92 1.11
N PRO A 31 -13.13 -0.64 2.16
CA PRO A 31 -12.73 -0.96 3.52
C PRO A 31 -12.32 -2.43 3.66
N LEU A 32 -11.30 -2.68 4.49
CA LEU A 32 -10.93 -4.05 4.82
C LEU A 32 -11.98 -4.64 5.76
N GLU A 33 -12.56 -5.76 5.37
CA GLU A 33 -13.52 -6.50 6.19
C GLU A 33 -12.78 -7.44 7.14
N ASN A 34 -13.39 -7.75 8.29
CA ASN A 34 -12.86 -8.68 9.30
C ASN A 34 -11.48 -8.31 9.87
N THR A 35 -11.14 -7.01 9.91
CA THR A 35 -9.96 -6.54 10.62
C THR A 35 -10.18 -6.60 12.13
N VAL A 36 -9.11 -6.90 12.86
CA VAL A 36 -9.07 -6.88 14.32
C VAL A 36 -7.89 -6.03 14.80
N PRO A 37 -7.91 -5.52 16.04
CA PRO A 37 -6.75 -4.84 16.63
C PRO A 37 -5.50 -5.72 16.60
N ALA A 38 -4.31 -5.14 16.41
CA ALA A 38 -3.06 -5.90 16.29
C ALA A 38 -2.78 -6.74 17.55
N GLU A 39 -3.16 -6.22 18.72
CA GLU A 39 -3.02 -6.86 20.03
C GLU A 39 -3.83 -8.16 20.14
N SER A 40 -4.92 -8.28 19.39
CA SER A 40 -5.74 -9.51 19.39
C SER A 40 -5.07 -10.68 18.68
N LEU A 41 -4.05 -10.40 17.87
CA LEU A 41 -3.23 -11.38 17.16
C LEU A 41 -1.84 -11.52 17.79
N ALA A 42 -1.64 -10.98 18.99
CA ALA A 42 -0.38 -10.99 19.68
C ALA A 42 -0.06 -12.38 20.26
N ASP A 43 1.16 -12.84 20.05
CA ASP A 43 1.71 -13.99 20.78
C ASP A 43 1.93 -13.65 22.27
N ALA A 44 2.09 -14.67 23.11
CA ALA A 44 2.21 -14.53 24.57
C ALA A 44 3.40 -13.66 25.04
N ASP A 45 4.46 -13.57 24.23
CA ASP A 45 5.67 -12.79 24.51
C ASP A 45 5.68 -11.40 23.83
N SER A 46 4.59 -11.05 23.14
CA SER A 46 4.44 -9.76 22.48
C SER A 46 4.35 -8.61 23.48
N GLN A 47 5.02 -7.51 23.15
CA GLN A 47 4.96 -6.27 23.90
C GLN A 47 4.62 -5.12 22.96
N PHE A 48 3.91 -4.12 23.48
CA PHE A 48 3.49 -2.93 22.75
C PHE A 48 3.89 -1.68 23.52
N THR A 49 4.33 -0.64 22.82
CA THR A 49 4.67 0.65 23.41
C THR A 49 4.50 1.77 22.39
N GLU A 50 4.18 2.98 22.85
CA GLU A 50 4.08 4.15 21.98
C GLU A 50 5.42 4.89 21.93
N VAL A 51 5.92 5.16 20.73
CA VAL A 51 7.13 5.96 20.50
C VAL A 51 6.81 7.05 19.49
N ASN A 52 6.84 8.32 19.94
CA ASN A 52 6.54 9.48 19.09
C ASN A 52 5.17 9.40 18.38
N GLY A 53 4.14 8.88 19.05
CA GLY A 53 2.81 8.69 18.45
C GLY A 53 2.68 7.49 17.51
N ILE A 54 3.67 6.59 17.49
CA ILE A 54 3.65 5.35 16.73
C ILE A 54 3.52 4.18 17.71
N ASP A 55 2.52 3.34 17.51
CA ASP A 55 2.38 2.08 18.21
C ASP A 55 3.42 1.07 17.70
N VAL A 56 4.32 0.65 18.58
CA VAL A 56 5.42 -0.27 18.27
C VAL A 56 5.17 -1.61 18.94
N HIS A 57 5.04 -2.65 18.13
CA HIS A 57 5.11 -4.05 18.56
C HIS A 57 6.55 -4.53 18.61
N TYR A 58 6.94 -5.20 19.68
CA TYR A 58 8.27 -5.79 19.82
C TYR A 58 8.22 -7.07 20.64
N LYS A 59 9.25 -7.90 20.47
CA LYS A 59 9.50 -9.11 21.25
C LYS A 59 10.95 -9.13 21.66
N LYS A 60 11.21 -9.61 22.87
CA LYS A 60 12.57 -9.80 23.37
C LYS A 60 12.99 -11.23 23.06
N TYR A 61 14.12 -11.37 22.37
CA TYR A 61 14.71 -12.66 22.03
C TYR A 61 16.09 -12.78 22.66
N GLY A 62 16.43 -13.99 23.12
CA GLY A 62 17.72 -14.31 23.77
C GLY A 62 17.65 -14.30 25.30
N GLU A 63 18.60 -14.99 25.95
CA GLU A 63 18.68 -15.13 27.41
C GLU A 63 19.51 -14.02 28.08
N GLY A 64 20.14 -13.15 27.29
CA GLY A 64 21.01 -12.09 27.81
C GLY A 64 22.41 -12.55 28.21
N GLU A 65 22.82 -13.77 27.81
CA GLU A 65 24.19 -14.27 27.96
C GLU A 65 25.13 -13.63 26.92
N PRO A 66 26.35 -13.22 27.30
CA PRO A 66 27.36 -12.62 26.41
C PRO A 66 27.99 -13.60 25.41
#